data_AF-A0A7W0YJS1-F1
#
_entry.id   AF-A0A7W0YJS1-F1
#
_cell.length_a   1.000
_cell.length_b   1.000
_cell.length_c   1.000
_cell.angle_alpha   90.00
_cell.angle_beta   90.00
_cell.angle_gamma   90.00
#
_symmetry.space_group_name_H-M   'P 1'
#
loop_
_entity.id
_entity.type
_entity.pdbx_description
1 polymer ?
#
loop_
_entity_poly.entity_id
_entity_poly.type
_entity_poly.pdbx_seq_one_letter_code
_entity_poly.pdbx_strand_id
1 'polypeptide(L)' 'MSARRDIGKYAEQARSYDRTRGASPTLVRLLARFFGPPDHRVLLDIAGGTGNYGQAMRARGFRVFVLDAE' A
#
# COMPACT_ATOMS: atom_id res chain seq x y z
N MET A 1 -9.89 -16.23 21.13
CA MET A 1 -10.35 -15.45 19.96
C MET A 1 -9.43 -15.77 18.79
N SER A 2 -9.94 -16.34 17.69
CA SER A 2 -9.09 -16.87 16.60
C SER A 2 -8.78 -15.75 15.61
N ALA A 3 -7.52 -15.27 15.61
CA ALA A 3 -7.01 -14.19 14.75
C ALA A 3 -7.35 -14.38 13.26
N ARG A 4 -7.51 -15.62 12.81
CA ARG A 4 -7.91 -15.96 11.42
C ARG A 4 -9.30 -15.45 11.03
N ARG A 5 -10.23 -15.30 11.98
CA ARG A 5 -11.60 -14.86 11.70
C ARG A 5 -11.70 -13.34 11.53
N ASP A 6 -10.77 -12.60 12.13
CA ASP A 6 -10.73 -11.14 12.07
C ASP A 6 -10.07 -10.65 10.77
N ILE A 7 -9.07 -11.36 10.25
CA ILE A 7 -8.38 -11.06 8.98
C ILE A 7 -9.36 -10.94 7.81
N GLY A 8 -10.29 -11.89 7.66
CA GLY A 8 -11.27 -11.87 6.57
C GLY A 8 -12.24 -10.68 6.59
N LYS A 9 -12.55 -10.13 7.78
CA LYS A 9 -13.39 -8.93 7.92
C LYS A 9 -12.62 -7.66 7.56
N TYR A 10 -11.36 -7.56 7.97
CA TYR A 10 -10.49 -6.43 7.59
C TYR A 10 -10.27 -6.38 6.09
N ALA A 11 -10.11 -7.53 5.45
CA ALA A 11 -9.97 -7.64 4.01
C ALA A 11 -11.17 -7.09 3.23
N GLU A 12 -12.38 -7.42 3.66
CA GLU A 12 -13.62 -6.95 3.02
C GLU A 12 -13.82 -5.43 3.21
N GLN A 13 -13.48 -4.91 4.39
CA GLN A 13 -13.46 -3.48 4.65
C GLN A 13 -12.38 -2.75 3.82
N ALA A 14 -11.17 -3.29 3.73
CA ALA A 14 -10.08 -2.73 2.92
C ALA A 14 -10.47 -2.67 1.44
N ARG A 15 -11.02 -3.77 0.89
CA ARG A 15 -11.54 -3.81 -0.47
C ARG A 15 -12.62 -2.74 -0.70
N SER A 16 -13.55 -2.55 0.23
CA SER A 16 -14.61 -1.55 0.11
C SER A 16 -14.09 -0.11 0.26
N TYR A 17 -13.12 0.10 1.15
CA TYR A 17 -12.44 1.38 1.32
C TYR A 17 -11.68 1.78 0.05
N ASP A 18 -10.91 0.85 -0.52
CA ASP A 18 -10.12 1.11 -1.73
C ASP A 18 -10.96 1.24 -3.00
N ARG A 19 -12.10 0.54 -3.07
CA ARG A 19 -13.05 0.69 -4.19
C ARG A 19 -13.63 2.11 -4.29
N THR A 20 -13.64 2.86 -3.20
CA THR A 20 -14.15 4.24 -3.14
C THR A 20 -13.05 5.28 -2.99
N ARG A 21 -11.85 4.90 -2.54
CA ARG A 21 -10.70 5.79 -2.32
C ARG A 21 -9.39 5.11 -2.70
N GLY A 22 -8.89 5.40 -3.91
CA GLY A 22 -7.51 5.09 -4.28
C GLY A 22 -6.50 5.82 -3.38
N ALA A 23 -5.21 5.52 -3.56
CA ALA A 23 -4.15 6.14 -2.76
C ALA A 23 -4.23 7.67 -2.79
N SER A 24 -4.24 8.30 -1.61
CA SER A 24 -4.37 9.76 -1.50
C SER A 24 -3.25 10.47 -2.26
N PRO A 25 -3.56 11.31 -3.27
CA PRO A 25 -2.53 11.99 -4.07
C PRO A 25 -1.61 12.86 -3.23
N THR A 26 -2.12 13.46 -2.15
CA THR A 26 -1.33 14.30 -1.23
C THR A 26 -0.32 13.47 -0.46
N LEU A 27 -0.73 12.30 0.07
CA LEU A 27 0.19 11.40 0.78
C LEU A 27 1.22 10.81 -0.18
N VAL A 28 0.81 10.42 -1.38
CA VAL A 28 1.73 9.90 -2.38
C VAL A 28 2.81 10.94 -2.75
N ARG A 29 2.45 12.21 -2.90
CA ARG A 29 3.43 13.30 -3.12
C ARG A 29 4.36 13.49 -1.93
N LEU A 30 3.81 13.45 -0.70
CA LEU A 30 4.58 13.63 0.52
C LEU A 30 5.62 12.51 0.69
N LEU A 31 5.20 11.25 0.54
CA LEU A 31 6.06 10.08 0.63
C LEU A 31 7.17 10.12 -0.41
N ALA A 32 6.85 10.41 -1.68
CA ALA A 32 7.85 10.52 -2.73
C ALA A 32 8.89 11.61 -2.43
N ARG A 33 8.47 12.74 -1.87
CA ARG A 33 9.40 13.81 -1.44
C ARG A 33 10.34 13.34 -0.33
N PHE A 34 9.84 12.60 0.65
CA PHE A 34 10.66 12.11 1.76
C PHE A 34 11.59 10.94 1.37
N PHE A 35 11.13 10.05 0.49
CA PHE A 35 11.95 8.93 0.02
C PHE A 35 13.03 9.37 -0.98
N GLY A 36 12.84 10.51 -1.64
CA GLY A 36 13.76 11.05 -2.63
C GLY A 36 13.63 10.35 -3.99
N PRO A 37 14.61 10.53 -4.89
CA PRO A 37 14.60 9.92 -6.22
C PRO A 37 14.50 8.39 -6.15
N PRO A 38 13.76 7.74 -7.06
CA PRO A 38 13.52 6.29 -7.03
C PRO A 38 14.74 5.45 -7.41
N ASP A 39 15.78 6.06 -8.00
CA ASP A 39 16.93 5.35 -8.57
C ASP A 39 17.60 4.43 -7.55
N HIS A 40 17.66 3.14 -7.89
CA HIS A 40 18.21 2.05 -7.05
C HIS A 40 17.53 1.86 -5.69
N ARG A 41 16.39 2.50 -5.42
CA ARG A 41 15.66 2.35 -4.15
C ARG A 41 14.62 1.24 -4.24
N VAL A 42 14.52 0.51 -3.14
CA VAL A 42 13.52 -0.53 -2.93
C VAL A 42 12.64 -0.13 -1.76
N LEU A 43 11.32 -0.19 -1.96
CA LEU A 43 10.34 0.01 -0.90
C LEU A 43 9.72 -1.33 -0.51
N LEU A 44 9.60 -1.56 0.80
CA LEU A 44 8.79 -2.63 1.36
C LEU A 44 7.53 -2.01 1.96
N ASP A 45 6.38 -2.31 1.37
CA ASP A 45 5.05 -1.90 1.82
C ASP A 45 4.49 -3.00 2.74
N ILE A 46 4.42 -2.72 4.04
CA ILE A 46 4.00 -3.69 5.07
C ILE A 46 2.52 -3.49 5.36
N ALA A 47 1.76 -4.57 5.35
CA ALA A 47 0.30 -4.56 5.46
C ALA A 47 -0.34 -3.70 4.35
N GLY A 48 0.14 -3.88 3.12
CA GLY A 48 -0.27 -3.09 1.96
C GLY A 48 -1.73 -3.27 1.56
N GLY A 49 -2.43 -4.26 2.12
CA GLY A 49 -3.84 -4.53 1.85
C GLY A 49 -4.08 -4.72 0.35
N THR A 50 -4.91 -3.85 -0.25
CA THR A 50 -5.19 -3.91 -1.70
C THR A 50 -4.01 -3.47 -2.58
N GLY A 51 -2.95 -2.92 -2.00
CA GLY A 51 -1.73 -2.51 -2.69
C GLY A 51 -1.82 -1.16 -3.41
N ASN A 52 -2.84 -0.34 -3.12
CA ASN A 52 -3.07 0.96 -3.77
C ASN A 52 -1.84 1.91 -3.67
N TYR A 53 -1.17 2.01 -2.52
CA TYR A 53 0.01 2.82 -2.30
C TYR A 53 1.24 2.21 -2.99
N GLY A 54 1.44 0.91 -2.85
CA GLY A 54 2.49 0.20 -3.57
C GLY A 54 2.41 0.39 -5.09
N GLN A 55 1.20 0.34 -5.67
CA GLN A 55 0.99 0.61 -7.10
C GLN A 55 1.29 2.07 -7.47
N ALA A 56 0.83 3.02 -6.65
CA ALA A 56 1.09 4.45 -6.86
C ALA A 56 2.60 4.81 -6.78
N MET A 57 3.37 4.09 -5.95
CA MET A 57 4.83 4.27 -5.86
C MET A 57 5.57 3.59 -7.01
N ARG A 58 5.12 2.41 -7.48
CA ARG A 58 5.66 1.79 -8.70
C ARG A 58 5.50 2.68 -9.92
N ALA A 59 4.35 3.35 -10.06
CA ALA A 59 4.11 4.32 -11.13
C ALA A 59 5.05 5.54 -11.09
N ARG A 60 5.71 5.79 -9.94
CA ARG A 60 6.75 6.81 -9.78
C ARG A 60 8.17 6.29 -9.97
N GLY A 61 8.33 5.03 -10.37
CA GLY A 61 9.62 4.40 -10.67
C GLY A 61 10.25 3.64 -9.50
N PHE A 62 9.62 3.59 -8.32
CA PHE A 62 10.15 2.79 -7.21
C PHE A 62 9.98 1.30 -7.49
N ARG A 63 10.99 0.49 -7.13
CA ARG A 63 10.82 -0.96 -7.02
C ARG A 63 10.14 -1.27 -5.68
N VAL A 64 8.90 -1.74 -5.72
CA VAL A 64 8.12 -2.00 -4.51
C VAL A 64 7.86 -3.50 -4.32
N PHE A 65 8.10 -3.99 -3.11
CA PHE A 65 7.63 -5.29 -2.61
C PHE A 65 6.51 -5.05 -1.61
N VAL A 66 5.44 -5.84 -1.69
CA VAL A 66 4.33 -5.77 -0.73
C VAL A 66 4.40 -7.03 0.13
N LEU A 67 4.36 -6.85 1.44
CA LEU A 67 4.24 -7.91 2.42
C LEU A 67 2.91 -7.74 3.13
N ASP A 68 2.02 -8.71 2.98
CA ASP A 68 0.75 -8.77 3.69
C ASP A 68 0.57 -10.14 4.35
N ALA A 69 -0.27 -10.20 5.38
CA ALA A 69 -0.54 -11.41 6.15
C ALA A 69 -1.80 -12.16 5.66
N GLU A 70 -2.56 -11.56 4.74
CA GLU A 70 -3.63 -12.24 3.98
C GLU A 70 -3.11 -13.32 3.03
#